data_AF-A0A855KAM7-F1
#
_entry.id   AF-A0A855KAM7-F1
#
_cell.length_a   1.000
_cell.length_b   1.000
_cell.length_c   1.000
_cell.angle_alpha   90.00
_cell.angle_beta   90.00
_cell.angle_gamma   90.00
#
_symmetry.space_group_name_H-M   'P 1'
#
loop_
_entity.id
_entity.type
_entity.pdbx_description
1 polymer ?
#
loop_
_entity_poly.entity_id
_entity_poly.type
_entity_poly.pdbx_seq_one_letter_code
_entity_poly.pdbx_strand_id
1 'polypeptide(L)'
;MNKSTLALAVAVGVLAQQASAAGFIEDSKATLGLRNFYINTDNRDGSGANKNEEWGQGFDLRFISGYTQGTVGFGIDAIGLLGVRLDSGGGTNGASNNSYGGTVFPSESNGEAVDNFSSLGLTAKAKISQTELKLGTLQPKNPVIVTNDGRLLPQTWQGGQITSGEIKDLTLVGGQIEAVKGRNSSNNEQLSIGGANARTASGRDSNKFIYAGGDYKITKDLTAQYYYGNLEDFYKQHFLGLVHNWAIGPGVLKSDLRYFNSSDDGANGHDPLYYSSGNYSSTSNGKGKVDNNLYSGLFLYTVAGHTFGGGYQVSNGSSDFPWLNQGDGSSNYTITDMQIQKFGRAGERTWQARYSFDFAKVGVPGLTAGMVYLRGDDIDTNRTSTAAAGNNSTEWERDLTVGYVVPEGPLKNVGLMWKNATWRTNIPGVRSQDENRLIVSYSIPLL
;
A
#
# COMPACT_ATOMS: atom_id res chain seq x y z
N MET A 1 58.27 -8.71 9.38
CA MET A 1 58.69 -10.11 9.42
C MET A 1 57.64 -10.96 8.72
N ASN A 2 58.09 -11.67 7.68
CA ASN A 2 57.61 -12.96 7.15
C ASN A 2 56.18 -13.08 6.62
N LYS A 3 56.08 -13.09 5.28
CA LYS A 3 55.01 -13.75 4.51
C LYS A 3 55.15 -15.27 4.71
N SER A 4 54.05 -16.01 4.91
CA SER A 4 54.00 -17.42 4.50
C SER A 4 52.58 -18.00 4.45
N THR A 5 52.21 -18.47 3.25
CA THR A 5 51.56 -19.76 2.97
C THR A 5 50.36 -20.19 3.83
N LEU A 6 49.15 -19.75 3.47
CA LEU A 6 47.94 -20.58 3.66
C LEU A 6 46.89 -20.35 2.55
N ALA A 7 47.37 -20.12 1.33
CA ALA A 7 46.54 -20.02 0.13
C ALA A 7 46.36 -21.36 -0.60
N LEU A 8 46.68 -22.51 0.02
CA LEU A 8 46.67 -23.80 -0.70
C LEU A 8 46.30 -25.03 0.15
N ALA A 9 45.58 -24.84 1.26
CA ALA A 9 45.05 -25.95 2.07
C ALA A 9 43.66 -25.60 2.58
N VAL A 10 42.70 -25.50 1.65
CA VAL A 10 41.34 -26.10 1.65
C VAL A 10 40.60 -25.48 0.46
N ALA A 11 41.13 -25.74 -0.74
CA ALA A 11 40.35 -25.78 -1.98
C ALA A 11 39.49 -27.06 -2.07
N VAL A 12 39.13 -27.62 -0.90
CA VAL A 12 38.23 -28.79 -0.68
C VAL A 12 37.13 -28.41 0.34
N GLY A 13 36.91 -27.11 0.57
CA GLY A 13 35.79 -26.56 1.34
C GLY A 13 34.85 -25.71 0.49
N VAL A 14 35.06 -25.69 -0.82
CA VAL A 14 34.05 -25.29 -1.80
C VAL A 14 33.03 -26.42 -1.80
N LEU A 15 31.97 -26.28 -1.00
CA LEU A 15 30.69 -27.02 -0.94
C LEU A 15 30.13 -27.16 0.51
N ALA A 16 30.19 -26.14 1.38
CA ALA A 16 29.45 -26.21 2.66
C ALA A 16 29.16 -24.86 3.37
N GLN A 17 29.20 -23.73 2.66
CA GLN A 17 28.57 -22.49 3.15
C GLN A 17 27.34 -22.18 2.30
N GLN A 18 26.52 -23.19 2.04
CA GLN A 18 25.09 -22.92 2.05
C GLN A 18 24.77 -22.59 3.50
N ALA A 19 24.18 -21.42 3.76
CA ALA A 19 23.41 -21.24 4.98
C ALA A 19 22.45 -22.43 5.03
N SER A 20 22.78 -23.45 5.84
CA SER A 20 21.98 -24.66 5.88
C SER A 20 20.66 -24.21 6.48
N ALA A 21 19.62 -24.14 5.65
CA ALA A 21 18.27 -24.18 6.18
C ALA A 21 18.24 -25.35 7.16
N ALA A 22 17.83 -25.12 8.41
CA ALA A 22 17.70 -26.19 9.39
C ALA A 22 16.81 -27.30 8.82
N GLY A 23 15.84 -26.90 7.99
CA GLY A 23 15.09 -27.74 7.08
C GLY A 23 13.72 -27.14 6.80
N PHE A 24 12.90 -27.85 6.04
CA PHE A 24 11.56 -27.38 5.67
C PHE A 24 10.67 -27.18 6.90
N ILE A 25 10.76 -28.05 7.91
CA ILE A 25 9.93 -27.99 9.13
C ILE A 25 10.62 -27.14 10.21
N GLU A 26 11.92 -27.32 10.36
CA GLU A 26 12.72 -26.72 11.43
C GLU A 26 12.76 -25.20 11.35
N ASP A 27 12.72 -24.64 10.12
CA ASP A 27 12.64 -23.20 9.89
C ASP A 27 11.21 -22.69 9.64
N SER A 28 10.20 -23.55 9.78
CA SER A 28 8.80 -23.15 9.60
C SER A 28 8.34 -22.17 10.69
N LYS A 29 7.53 -21.20 10.29
CA LYS A 29 6.87 -20.25 11.19
C LYS A 29 5.38 -20.24 10.91
N ALA A 30 4.59 -20.23 11.98
CA ALA A 30 3.15 -20.02 11.89
C ALA A 30 2.72 -18.90 12.84
N THR A 31 1.82 -18.04 12.39
CA THR A 31 1.30 -16.92 13.20
C THR A 31 -0.18 -16.73 12.91
N LEU A 32 -0.98 -16.58 13.97
CA LEU A 32 -2.37 -16.17 13.89
C LEU A 32 -2.51 -14.71 14.34
N GLY A 33 -2.87 -13.83 13.41
CA GLY A 33 -3.29 -12.47 13.68
C GLY A 33 -4.78 -12.40 13.95
N LEU A 34 -5.15 -11.70 15.01
CA LEU A 34 -6.52 -11.34 15.36
C LEU A 34 -6.69 -9.83 15.20
N ARG A 35 -7.71 -9.38 14.48
CA ARG A 35 -8.01 -7.95 14.30
C ARG A 35 -9.50 -7.71 14.49
N ASN A 36 -9.88 -7.03 15.57
CA ASN A 36 -11.20 -6.42 15.67
C ASN A 36 -11.12 -5.03 15.02
N PHE A 37 -11.99 -4.75 14.06
CA PHE A 37 -11.93 -3.53 13.26
C PHE A 37 -13.32 -2.91 13.15
N TYR A 38 -13.47 -1.71 13.69
CA TYR A 38 -14.64 -0.88 13.54
C TYR A 38 -14.28 0.35 12.70
N ILE A 39 -15.17 0.72 11.78
CA ILE A 39 -15.08 1.93 10.98
C ILE A 39 -16.44 2.61 10.88
N ASN A 40 -16.44 3.94 10.97
CA ASN A 40 -17.56 4.75 10.50
C ASN A 40 -17.07 5.86 9.57
N THR A 41 -17.91 6.22 8.60
CA THR A 41 -17.70 7.37 7.72
C THR A 41 -18.95 8.24 7.71
N ASP A 42 -18.79 9.52 7.98
CA ASP A 42 -19.84 10.52 7.79
C ASP A 42 -19.55 11.27 6.49
N ASN A 43 -20.38 11.07 5.47
CA ASN A 43 -20.30 11.83 4.22
C ASN A 43 -21.10 13.13 4.38
N ARG A 44 -20.42 14.26 4.22
CA ARG A 44 -20.97 15.61 4.36
C ARG A 44 -21.36 16.14 2.97
N ASP A 45 -22.51 16.83 2.92
CA ASP A 45 -23.08 17.46 1.71
C ASP A 45 -23.61 16.47 0.66
N GLY A 46 -24.44 16.93 -0.29
CA GLY A 46 -24.91 16.12 -1.43
C GLY A 46 -26.03 15.10 -1.14
N SER A 47 -26.37 14.28 -2.15
CA SER A 47 -27.36 13.20 -2.05
C SER A 47 -26.68 11.84 -1.86
N GLY A 48 -27.36 10.91 -1.18
CA GLY A 48 -26.86 9.56 -0.87
C GLY A 48 -26.78 9.28 0.63
N ALA A 49 -26.22 8.12 1.01
CA ALA A 49 -26.06 7.76 2.42
C ALA A 49 -25.11 8.72 3.12
N ASN A 50 -25.56 9.33 4.22
CA ASN A 50 -24.77 10.28 5.00
C ASN A 50 -23.83 9.60 6.00
N LYS A 51 -24.08 8.33 6.30
CA LYS A 51 -23.27 7.54 7.22
C LYS A 51 -23.10 6.13 6.67
N ASN A 52 -21.86 5.64 6.69
CA ASN A 52 -21.56 4.22 6.57
C ASN A 52 -20.87 3.73 7.84
N GLU A 53 -21.10 2.48 8.21
CA GLU A 53 -20.59 1.88 9.44
C GLU A 53 -20.42 0.36 9.25
N GLU A 54 -19.24 -0.15 9.61
CA GLU A 54 -18.91 -1.58 9.51
C GLU A 54 -18.05 -2.00 10.72
N TRP A 55 -18.38 -3.15 11.30
CA TRP A 55 -17.67 -3.74 12.43
C TRP A 55 -17.44 -5.24 12.20
N GLY A 56 -16.19 -5.68 12.35
CA GLY A 56 -15.80 -7.06 12.08
C GLY A 56 -14.68 -7.60 12.95
N GLN A 57 -14.59 -8.93 12.98
CA GLN A 57 -13.47 -9.70 13.51
C GLN A 57 -12.73 -10.41 12.37
N GLY A 58 -11.43 -10.17 12.27
CA GLY A 58 -10.54 -10.71 11.26
C GLY A 58 -9.57 -11.72 11.86
N PHE A 59 -9.29 -12.77 11.09
CA PHE A 59 -8.31 -13.80 11.38
C PHE A 59 -7.35 -13.91 10.19
N ASP A 60 -6.06 -13.72 10.45
CA ASP A 60 -4.97 -13.82 9.47
C ASP A 60 -4.00 -14.92 9.91
N LEU A 61 -4.18 -16.12 9.36
CA LEU A 61 -3.31 -17.25 9.60
C LEU A 61 -2.22 -17.30 8.54
N ARG A 62 -0.97 -17.14 8.97
CA ARG A 62 0.20 -17.22 8.08
C ARG A 62 1.02 -18.44 8.43
N PHE A 63 1.36 -19.22 7.41
CA PHE A 63 2.34 -20.28 7.49
C PHE A 63 3.43 -20.01 6.47
N ILE A 64 4.68 -19.99 6.93
CA ILE A 64 5.87 -19.78 6.09
C ILE A 64 6.78 -20.96 6.40
N SER A 65 6.90 -21.91 5.48
CA SER A 65 7.82 -23.04 5.68
C SER A 65 9.29 -22.59 5.66
N GLY A 66 10.19 -23.47 6.10
CA GLY A 66 11.60 -23.39 5.75
C GLY A 66 11.85 -23.66 4.26
N TYR A 67 13.10 -24.02 3.93
CA TYR A 67 13.42 -24.61 2.63
C TYR A 67 13.98 -26.01 2.82
N THR A 68 13.70 -26.89 1.86
CA THR A 68 14.39 -28.18 1.78
C THR A 68 15.90 -27.98 1.66
N GLN A 69 16.68 -28.88 2.23
CA GLN A 69 18.13 -28.85 2.11
C GLN A 69 18.57 -29.14 0.66
N GLY A 70 19.71 -28.59 0.24
CA GLY A 70 20.30 -28.76 -1.09
C GLY A 70 20.62 -27.45 -1.80
N THR A 71 21.25 -27.54 -2.98
CA THR A 71 21.65 -26.37 -3.80
C THR A 71 20.47 -25.44 -4.08
N VAL A 72 19.32 -26.02 -4.43
CA VAL A 72 18.05 -25.32 -4.59
C VAL A 72 17.12 -25.80 -3.49
N GLY A 73 16.74 -24.90 -2.59
CA GLY A 73 15.78 -25.17 -1.54
C GLY A 73 14.36 -24.84 -1.99
N PHE A 74 13.40 -25.71 -1.69
CA PHE A 74 11.99 -25.51 -2.00
C PHE A 74 11.16 -25.33 -0.73
N GLY A 75 10.11 -24.54 -0.82
CA GLY A 75 9.18 -24.30 0.27
C GLY A 75 7.79 -23.94 -0.23
N ILE A 76 6.87 -23.81 0.71
CA ILE A 76 5.52 -23.30 0.53
C ILE A 76 5.15 -22.28 1.62
N ASP A 77 4.52 -21.19 1.22
CA ASP A 77 3.84 -20.26 2.13
C ASP A 77 2.32 -20.40 1.95
N ALA A 78 1.57 -20.17 3.02
CA ALA A 78 0.11 -20.12 2.99
C ALA A 78 -0.40 -18.90 3.79
N ILE A 79 -1.45 -18.28 3.27
CA ILE A 79 -2.19 -17.19 3.92
C ILE A 79 -3.67 -17.55 3.95
N GLY A 80 -4.19 -17.82 5.15
CA GLY A 80 -5.60 -18.05 5.41
C GLY A 80 -6.23 -16.81 6.02
N LEU A 81 -7.25 -16.26 5.37
CA LEU A 81 -7.93 -15.05 5.80
C LEU A 81 -9.41 -15.36 6.03
N LEU A 82 -9.95 -14.90 7.16
CA LEU A 82 -11.38 -14.98 7.50
C LEU A 82 -11.82 -13.66 8.12
N GLY A 83 -12.88 -13.07 7.60
CA GLY A 83 -13.58 -11.93 8.17
C GLY A 83 -14.98 -12.34 8.60
N VAL A 84 -15.34 -12.03 9.85
CA VAL A 84 -16.66 -12.29 10.43
C VAL A 84 -17.30 -10.95 10.77
N ARG A 85 -18.52 -10.73 10.27
CA ARG A 85 -19.30 -9.54 10.55
C ARG A 85 -19.82 -9.56 11.98
N LEU A 86 -19.65 -8.44 12.67
CA LEU A 86 -20.28 -8.17 13.96
C LEU A 86 -21.47 -7.24 13.77
N ASP A 87 -21.30 -6.19 12.96
CA ASP A 87 -22.37 -5.30 12.52
C ASP A 87 -22.02 -4.64 11.19
N SER A 88 -22.99 -4.58 10.27
CA SER A 88 -22.90 -3.86 8.98
C SER A 88 -24.30 -3.85 8.34
N GLY A 89 -25.32 -3.50 9.13
CA GLY A 89 -26.73 -3.63 8.77
C GLY A 89 -27.49 -2.30 8.63
N GLY A 90 -28.76 -2.39 8.22
CA GLY A 90 -29.71 -1.26 8.32
C GLY A 90 -29.48 -0.08 7.35
N GLY A 91 -28.88 -0.32 6.19
CA GLY A 91 -28.63 0.73 5.18
C GLY A 91 -27.35 1.54 5.39
N THR A 92 -26.44 1.07 6.25
CA THR A 92 -25.15 1.73 6.55
C THR A 92 -23.92 0.97 6.05
N ASN A 93 -24.09 -0.15 5.34
CA ASN A 93 -22.96 -0.95 4.85
C ASN A 93 -22.10 -0.22 3.78
N GLY A 94 -22.56 0.92 3.26
CA GLY A 94 -21.84 1.72 2.28
C GLY A 94 -21.77 1.12 0.88
N ALA A 95 -22.49 0.03 0.61
CA ALA A 95 -22.60 -0.53 -0.73
C ALA A 95 -23.41 0.39 -1.64
N SER A 96 -22.97 0.54 -2.87
CA SER A 96 -23.61 1.29 -3.96
C SER A 96 -23.89 0.38 -5.16
N ASN A 97 -24.71 0.84 -6.11
CA ASN A 97 -25.02 0.11 -7.35
C ASN A 97 -23.79 -0.24 -8.20
N ASN A 98 -22.63 0.38 -7.94
CA ASN A 98 -21.40 0.18 -8.70
C ASN A 98 -20.30 -0.55 -7.89
N SER A 99 -20.63 -1.06 -6.70
CA SER A 99 -19.69 -1.76 -5.81
C SER A 99 -20.24 -3.14 -5.44
N TYR A 100 -19.38 -4.17 -5.39
CA TYR A 100 -19.77 -5.50 -4.88
C TYR A 100 -19.85 -5.57 -3.35
N GLY A 101 -19.66 -4.46 -2.62
CA GLY A 101 -19.70 -4.44 -1.16
C GLY A 101 -19.45 -3.09 -0.55
N GLY A 102 -19.45 -3.06 0.79
CA GLY A 102 -18.91 -1.98 1.59
C GLY A 102 -17.39 -1.91 1.51
N THR A 103 -16.75 -1.20 2.43
CA THR A 103 -15.28 -1.09 2.43
C THR A 103 -14.60 -2.17 3.27
N VAL A 104 -15.35 -2.88 4.12
CA VAL A 104 -14.87 -3.98 4.96
C VAL A 104 -15.41 -5.32 4.47
N PHE A 105 -16.71 -5.40 4.21
CA PHE A 105 -17.37 -6.65 3.81
C PHE A 105 -17.85 -6.62 2.35
N PRO A 106 -17.75 -7.76 1.63
CA PRO A 106 -18.49 -7.92 0.39
C PRO A 106 -19.99 -7.95 0.67
N SER A 107 -20.80 -7.69 -0.36
CA SER A 107 -22.24 -7.77 -0.32
C SER A 107 -22.77 -8.99 -1.08
N GLU A 108 -23.94 -9.47 -0.65
CA GLU A 108 -24.78 -10.40 -1.37
C GLU A 108 -25.44 -9.72 -2.59
N SER A 109 -26.12 -10.50 -3.43
CA SER A 109 -26.81 -10.00 -4.62
C SER A 109 -27.97 -9.04 -4.31
N ASN A 110 -28.51 -9.08 -3.09
CA ASN A 110 -29.52 -8.15 -2.59
C ASN A 110 -28.92 -6.83 -2.04
N GLY A 111 -27.60 -6.70 -2.02
CA GLY A 111 -26.86 -5.53 -1.53
C GLY A 111 -26.49 -5.56 -0.04
N GLU A 112 -26.99 -6.52 0.74
CA GLU A 112 -26.65 -6.66 2.16
C GLU A 112 -25.21 -7.17 2.34
N ALA A 113 -24.51 -6.72 3.39
CA ALA A 113 -23.19 -7.27 3.68
C ALA A 113 -23.29 -8.77 4.05
N VAL A 114 -22.30 -9.58 3.68
CA VAL A 114 -22.26 -10.99 4.07
C VAL A 114 -21.98 -11.15 5.57
N ASP A 115 -22.42 -12.27 6.17
CA ASP A 115 -22.07 -12.62 7.55
C ASP A 115 -20.57 -12.90 7.75
N ASN A 116 -19.93 -13.49 6.74
CA ASN A 116 -18.51 -13.78 6.75
C ASN A 116 -17.98 -13.98 5.32
N PHE A 117 -16.66 -13.83 5.16
CA PHE A 117 -15.96 -14.16 3.93
C PHE A 117 -14.57 -14.68 4.25
N SER A 118 -14.05 -15.57 3.41
CA SER A 118 -12.72 -16.14 3.61
C SER A 118 -11.99 -16.40 2.29
N SER A 119 -10.68 -16.56 2.40
CA SER A 119 -9.82 -16.91 1.27
C SER A 119 -8.58 -17.65 1.76
N LEU A 120 -8.10 -18.60 0.96
CA LEU A 120 -6.82 -19.26 1.15
C LEU A 120 -5.91 -18.95 -0.04
N GLY A 121 -4.75 -18.38 0.22
CA GLY A 121 -3.70 -18.16 -0.76
C GLY A 121 -2.51 -19.08 -0.49
N LEU A 122 -1.94 -19.67 -1.54
CA LEU A 122 -0.74 -20.49 -1.48
C LEU A 122 0.36 -19.90 -2.35
N THR A 123 1.60 -20.10 -1.94
CA THR A 123 2.78 -19.60 -2.67
C THR A 123 3.86 -20.66 -2.67
N ALA A 124 4.18 -21.22 -3.83
CA ALA A 124 5.38 -22.02 -4.00
C ALA A 124 6.61 -21.11 -4.00
N LYS A 125 7.68 -21.52 -3.31
CA LYS A 125 8.93 -20.77 -3.28
C LYS A 125 10.14 -21.67 -3.53
N ALA A 126 11.13 -21.12 -4.23
CA ALA A 126 12.42 -21.74 -4.46
C ALA A 126 13.53 -20.74 -4.18
N LYS A 127 14.64 -21.19 -3.60
CA LYS A 127 15.77 -20.34 -3.25
C LYS A 127 17.10 -20.98 -3.61
N ILE A 128 17.97 -20.20 -4.22
CA ILE A 128 19.38 -20.53 -4.45
C ILE A 128 20.22 -19.33 -3.99
N SER A 129 21.21 -19.57 -3.14
CA SER A 129 22.02 -18.50 -2.53
C SER A 129 21.13 -17.42 -1.85
N GLN A 130 21.20 -16.17 -2.29
CA GLN A 130 20.42 -15.02 -1.82
C GLN A 130 19.33 -14.62 -2.82
N THR A 131 18.98 -15.52 -3.74
CA THR A 131 17.97 -15.30 -4.76
C THR A 131 16.77 -16.22 -4.52
N GLU A 132 15.59 -15.62 -4.37
CA GLU A 132 14.33 -16.30 -4.10
C GLU A 132 13.33 -16.05 -5.23
N LEU A 133 12.72 -17.12 -5.72
CA LEU A 133 11.54 -17.11 -6.59
C LEU A 133 10.30 -17.47 -5.77
N LYS A 134 9.21 -16.72 -5.93
CA LYS A 134 7.88 -17.01 -5.40
C LYS A 134 6.85 -17.04 -6.53
N LEU A 135 5.97 -18.03 -6.52
CA LEU A 135 4.86 -18.21 -7.47
C LEU A 135 3.56 -18.49 -6.72
N GLY A 136 2.52 -17.69 -6.96
CA GLY A 136 1.22 -17.79 -6.31
C GLY A 136 0.83 -16.49 -5.62
N THR A 137 0.42 -16.58 -4.35
CA THR A 137 -0.07 -15.42 -3.60
C THR A 137 1.08 -14.52 -3.14
N LEU A 138 1.01 -13.22 -3.42
CA LEU A 138 2.04 -12.23 -3.14
C LEU A 138 1.46 -11.03 -2.38
N GLN A 139 2.31 -10.37 -1.59
CA GLN A 139 2.03 -9.09 -0.91
C GLN A 139 3.20 -8.11 -1.11
N PRO A 140 3.46 -7.68 -2.37
CA PRO A 140 4.56 -6.79 -2.67
C PRO A 140 4.35 -5.42 -2.02
N LYS A 141 5.48 -4.82 -1.63
CA LYS A 141 5.54 -3.48 -1.07
C LYS A 141 6.78 -2.79 -1.62
N ASN A 142 6.61 -2.15 -2.76
CA ASN A 142 7.66 -1.38 -3.42
C ASN A 142 7.03 -0.12 -4.05
N PRO A 143 7.83 0.78 -4.66
CA PRO A 143 7.33 2.05 -5.14
C PRO A 143 6.25 1.99 -6.23
N VAL A 144 6.17 0.92 -7.02
CA VAL A 144 5.22 0.81 -8.15
C VAL A 144 4.06 -0.14 -7.86
N ILE A 145 4.12 -0.92 -6.77
CA ILE A 145 3.01 -1.76 -6.31
C ILE A 145 3.02 -1.89 -4.78
N VAL A 146 1.86 -1.56 -4.18
CA VAL A 146 1.68 -1.54 -2.73
C VAL A 146 0.43 -2.32 -2.35
N THR A 147 0.59 -3.37 -1.54
CA THR A 147 -0.53 -4.05 -0.88
C THR A 147 -1.24 -3.14 0.12
N ASN A 148 -2.55 -2.96 -0.04
CA ASN A 148 -3.38 -2.28 0.94
C ASN A 148 -3.78 -3.22 2.09
N ASP A 149 -3.61 -2.77 3.33
CA ASP A 149 -4.09 -3.44 4.55
C ASP A 149 -4.84 -2.45 5.47
N GLY A 150 -5.63 -1.56 4.85
CA GLY A 150 -6.28 -0.44 5.54
C GLY A 150 -7.65 -0.76 6.17
N ARG A 151 -8.05 -2.03 6.19
CA ARG A 151 -9.38 -2.54 6.61
C ARG A 151 -9.23 -3.82 7.44
N LEU A 152 -10.22 -4.71 7.43
CA LEU A 152 -10.23 -5.93 8.24
C LEU A 152 -9.21 -6.97 7.79
N LEU A 153 -9.12 -7.22 6.48
CA LEU A 153 -8.20 -8.18 5.87
C LEU A 153 -7.31 -7.48 4.83
N PRO A 154 -6.09 -7.99 4.56
CA PRO A 154 -5.21 -7.41 3.57
C PRO A 154 -5.63 -7.79 2.14
N GLN A 155 -5.31 -6.90 1.20
CA GLN A 155 -5.24 -7.21 -0.22
C GLN A 155 -4.14 -8.26 -0.49
N THR A 156 -4.36 -9.10 -1.48
CA THR A 156 -3.34 -10.05 -1.97
C THR A 156 -3.31 -10.07 -3.48
N TRP A 157 -2.17 -10.40 -4.05
CA TRP A 157 -1.96 -10.45 -5.50
C TRP A 157 -1.63 -11.88 -5.93
N GLN A 158 -1.94 -12.24 -7.17
CA GLN A 158 -1.54 -13.52 -7.77
C GLN A 158 -0.52 -13.27 -8.86
N GLY A 159 0.61 -13.97 -8.81
CA GLY A 159 1.65 -13.84 -9.83
C GLY A 159 2.97 -14.51 -9.46
N GLY A 160 4.04 -14.03 -10.09
CA GLY A 160 5.41 -14.48 -9.84
C GLY A 160 6.32 -13.32 -9.47
N GLN A 161 7.25 -13.56 -8.53
CA GLN A 161 8.25 -12.58 -8.10
C GLN A 161 9.60 -13.27 -7.89
N ILE A 162 10.66 -12.68 -8.40
CA ILE A 162 12.05 -13.02 -8.07
C ILE A 162 12.68 -11.86 -7.30
N THR A 163 13.38 -12.17 -6.22
CA THR A 163 14.13 -11.19 -5.41
C THR A 163 15.55 -11.68 -5.25
N SER A 164 16.54 -10.80 -5.39
CA SER A 164 17.96 -11.17 -5.34
C SER A 164 18.76 -10.17 -4.51
N GLY A 165 19.61 -10.70 -3.63
CA GLY A 165 20.59 -9.96 -2.84
C GLY A 165 22.04 -10.34 -3.13
N GLU A 166 22.33 -10.98 -4.28
CA GLU A 166 23.69 -11.48 -4.58
C GLU A 166 24.75 -10.37 -4.64
N ILE A 167 24.34 -9.17 -5.07
CA ILE A 167 25.24 -8.01 -5.17
C ILE A 167 25.21 -7.28 -3.84
N LYS A 168 26.38 -7.13 -3.23
CA LYS A 168 26.53 -6.41 -1.96
C LYS A 168 25.85 -5.03 -2.04
N ASP A 169 25.07 -4.71 -1.01
CA ASP A 169 24.37 -3.43 -0.83
C ASP A 169 23.25 -3.15 -1.85
N LEU A 170 22.96 -4.08 -2.78
CA LEU A 170 21.91 -3.98 -3.79
C LEU A 170 20.87 -5.09 -3.61
N THR A 171 19.60 -4.69 -3.45
CA THR A 171 18.47 -5.62 -3.50
C THR A 171 17.71 -5.41 -4.79
N LEU A 172 17.58 -6.45 -5.61
CA LEU A 172 16.83 -6.43 -6.86
C LEU A 172 15.53 -7.22 -6.69
N VAL A 173 14.46 -6.75 -7.32
CA VAL A 173 13.19 -7.45 -7.41
C VAL A 173 12.59 -7.29 -8.80
N GLY A 174 11.98 -8.34 -9.31
CA GLY A 174 11.17 -8.29 -10.52
C GLY A 174 10.03 -9.29 -10.46
N GLY A 175 8.93 -9.00 -11.14
CA GLY A 175 7.77 -9.87 -11.12
C GLY A 175 6.69 -9.50 -12.12
N GLN A 176 5.70 -10.36 -12.20
CA GLN A 176 4.46 -10.17 -12.94
C GLN A 176 3.28 -10.52 -12.03
N ILE A 177 2.27 -9.67 -12.01
CA ILE A 177 0.99 -9.87 -11.34
C ILE A 177 -0.10 -10.03 -12.39
N GLU A 178 -1.01 -10.98 -12.17
CA GLU A 178 -2.10 -11.28 -13.10
C GLU A 178 -3.47 -10.94 -12.53
N ALA A 179 -3.61 -11.06 -11.21
CA ALA A 179 -4.87 -10.82 -10.53
C ALA A 179 -4.66 -10.29 -9.13
N VAL A 180 -5.74 -9.74 -8.58
CA VAL A 180 -5.78 -9.16 -7.25
C VAL A 180 -7.05 -9.56 -6.53
N LYS A 181 -6.92 -9.87 -5.25
CA LYS A 181 -8.05 -10.03 -4.35
C LYS A 181 -8.12 -8.81 -3.45
N GLY A 182 -9.20 -8.05 -3.60
CA GLY A 182 -9.51 -6.89 -2.77
C GLY A 182 -9.59 -7.22 -1.28
N ARG A 183 -9.39 -6.21 -0.44
CA ARG A 183 -9.44 -6.32 1.03
C ARG A 183 -10.82 -6.70 1.60
N ASN A 184 -11.87 -6.52 0.81
CA ASN A 184 -13.28 -6.79 1.07
C ASN A 184 -13.83 -7.87 0.11
N SER A 185 -12.99 -8.73 -0.46
CA SER A 185 -13.40 -9.75 -1.45
C SER A 185 -12.73 -11.11 -1.20
N SER A 186 -13.42 -12.18 -1.61
CA SER A 186 -12.89 -13.55 -1.69
C SER A 186 -12.45 -13.93 -3.11
N ASN A 187 -12.73 -13.09 -4.11
CA ASN A 187 -12.48 -13.37 -5.53
C ASN A 187 -11.19 -12.69 -6.01
N ASN A 188 -10.50 -13.35 -6.94
CA ASN A 188 -9.45 -12.71 -7.72
C ASN A 188 -10.08 -11.99 -8.91
N GLU A 189 -9.69 -10.73 -9.11
CA GLU A 189 -10.13 -9.86 -10.19
C GLU A 189 -8.92 -9.40 -11.00
N GLN A 190 -9.18 -8.97 -12.24
CA GLN A 190 -8.16 -8.35 -13.06
C GLN A 190 -7.78 -6.96 -12.53
N LEU A 191 -6.67 -6.44 -13.05
CA LEU A 191 -6.07 -5.19 -12.63
C LEU A 191 -6.67 -4.02 -13.40
N SER A 192 -6.69 -2.83 -12.81
CA SER A 192 -7.22 -1.61 -13.44
C SER A 192 -6.63 -0.40 -12.73
N ILE A 193 -7.00 0.80 -13.16
CA ILE A 193 -6.60 2.08 -12.57
C ILE A 193 -7.84 2.93 -12.23
N GLY A 194 -7.63 3.96 -11.41
CA GLY A 194 -8.66 4.97 -11.16
C GLY A 194 -9.17 5.58 -12.46
N GLY A 195 -10.49 5.63 -12.62
CA GLY A 195 -11.15 6.09 -13.84
C GLY A 195 -11.70 4.94 -14.70
N ALA A 196 -10.90 3.90 -14.95
CA ALA A 196 -11.31 2.76 -15.78
C ALA A 196 -11.84 1.56 -14.99
N ASN A 197 -11.76 1.59 -13.66
CA ASN A 197 -12.10 0.49 -12.76
C ASN A 197 -13.60 0.36 -12.43
N ALA A 198 -14.48 0.98 -13.22
CA ALA A 198 -15.92 0.85 -13.02
C ALA A 198 -16.37 -0.59 -13.27
N ARG A 199 -17.13 -1.19 -12.36
CA ARG A 199 -17.67 -2.55 -12.49
C ARG A 199 -18.93 -2.60 -13.36
N THR A 200 -18.80 -2.09 -14.57
CA THR A 200 -19.86 -1.98 -15.58
C THR A 200 -19.28 -2.35 -16.95
N ALA A 201 -20.12 -2.42 -17.99
CA ALA A 201 -19.64 -2.62 -19.37
C ALA A 201 -18.63 -1.55 -19.86
N SER A 202 -18.57 -0.40 -19.18
CA SER A 202 -17.62 0.68 -19.47
C SER A 202 -16.25 0.54 -18.79
N GLY A 203 -16.12 -0.40 -17.83
CA GLY A 203 -14.85 -0.67 -17.16
C GLY A 203 -13.87 -1.38 -18.08
N ARG A 204 -12.59 -1.12 -17.89
CA ARG A 204 -11.50 -1.85 -18.55
C ARG A 204 -10.53 -2.36 -17.52
N ASP A 205 -9.99 -3.52 -17.80
CA ASP A 205 -9.06 -4.24 -16.96
C ASP A 205 -7.92 -4.83 -17.80
N SER A 206 -6.90 -5.31 -17.09
CA SER A 206 -5.73 -5.96 -17.65
C SER A 206 -5.29 -7.05 -16.69
N ASN A 207 -4.83 -8.18 -17.22
CA ASN A 207 -4.35 -9.31 -16.44
C ASN A 207 -2.83 -9.38 -16.41
N LYS A 208 -2.14 -8.26 -16.62
CA LYS A 208 -0.68 -8.25 -16.68
C LYS A 208 -0.11 -6.93 -16.19
N PHE A 209 0.46 -6.99 -15.00
CA PHE A 209 1.30 -5.94 -14.45
C PHE A 209 2.72 -6.47 -14.23
N ILE A 210 3.68 -5.96 -14.98
CA ILE A 210 5.10 -6.28 -14.79
C ILE A 210 5.76 -5.18 -13.96
N TYR A 211 6.70 -5.56 -13.11
CA TYR A 211 7.52 -4.61 -12.37
C TYR A 211 8.94 -5.13 -12.18
N ALA A 212 9.89 -4.22 -12.11
CA ALA A 212 11.28 -4.52 -11.80
C ALA A 212 11.96 -3.31 -11.18
N GLY A 213 12.90 -3.52 -10.26
CA GLY A 213 13.62 -2.43 -9.64
C GLY A 213 14.56 -2.90 -8.55
N GLY A 214 15.08 -1.94 -7.80
CA GLY A 214 15.93 -2.25 -6.67
C GLY A 214 16.30 -1.06 -5.81
N ASP A 215 16.82 -1.41 -4.65
CA ASP A 215 17.32 -0.51 -3.62
C ASP A 215 18.83 -0.69 -3.51
N TYR A 216 19.58 0.40 -3.68
CA TYR A 216 21.03 0.43 -3.54
C TYR A 216 21.44 1.29 -2.35
N LYS A 217 22.07 0.67 -1.35
CA LYS A 217 22.66 1.36 -0.21
C LYS A 217 24.02 1.95 -0.62
N ILE A 218 24.00 3.19 -1.12
CA ILE A 218 25.22 3.93 -1.51
C ILE A 218 26.14 4.09 -0.29
N THR A 219 25.55 4.38 0.87
CA THR A 219 26.24 4.41 2.16
C THR A 219 25.35 3.77 3.23
N LYS A 220 25.83 3.71 4.48
CA LYS A 220 25.01 3.27 5.62
C LYS A 220 23.77 4.16 5.87
N ASP A 221 23.81 5.41 5.41
CA ASP A 221 22.78 6.41 5.68
C ASP A 221 22.00 6.84 4.42
N LEU A 222 22.45 6.43 3.22
CA LEU A 222 21.90 6.85 1.93
C LEU A 222 21.50 5.66 1.07
N THR A 223 20.23 5.57 0.72
CA THR A 223 19.67 4.59 -0.21
C THR A 223 19.13 5.30 -1.44
N ALA A 224 19.56 4.85 -2.63
CA ALA A 224 18.95 5.21 -3.89
C ALA A 224 18.06 4.07 -4.39
N GLN A 225 16.96 4.40 -5.06
CA GLN A 225 15.96 3.45 -5.52
C GLN A 225 15.60 3.74 -6.97
N TYR A 226 15.45 2.69 -7.77
CA TYR A 226 14.84 2.78 -9.10
C TYR A 226 13.86 1.63 -9.29
N TYR A 227 12.66 1.95 -9.76
CA TYR A 227 11.64 0.96 -10.10
C TYR A 227 10.95 1.32 -11.41
N TYR A 228 10.55 0.28 -12.13
CA TYR A 228 9.69 0.32 -13.29
C TYR A 228 8.46 -0.54 -13.01
N GLY A 229 7.29 -0.03 -13.35
CA GLY A 229 6.03 -0.77 -13.34
C GLY A 229 5.27 -0.52 -14.62
N ASN A 230 4.61 -1.54 -15.17
CA ASN A 230 3.79 -1.40 -16.36
C ASN A 230 2.55 -2.28 -16.24
N LEU A 231 1.39 -1.64 -16.29
CA LEU A 231 0.11 -2.28 -16.47
C LEU A 231 -0.18 -2.27 -17.97
N GLU A 232 -0.18 -3.45 -18.59
CA GLU A 232 -0.43 -3.62 -20.02
C GLU A 232 -1.75 -2.94 -20.40
N ASP A 233 -1.74 -2.22 -21.52
CA ASP A 233 -2.86 -1.44 -22.06
C ASP A 233 -3.29 -0.21 -21.26
N PHE A 234 -2.59 0.12 -20.17
CA PHE A 234 -2.87 1.31 -19.36
C PHE A 234 -1.69 2.26 -19.26
N TYR A 235 -0.62 1.86 -18.56
CA TYR A 235 0.47 2.77 -18.27
C TYR A 235 1.80 2.06 -18.06
N LYS A 236 2.86 2.82 -18.25
CA LYS A 236 4.21 2.54 -17.75
C LYS A 236 4.63 3.66 -16.80
N GLN A 237 5.34 3.29 -15.74
CA GLN A 237 5.74 4.19 -14.66
C GLN A 237 7.18 3.91 -14.27
N HIS A 238 7.99 4.95 -14.29
CA HIS A 238 9.34 4.97 -13.73
C HIS A 238 9.32 5.67 -12.39
N PHE A 239 10.04 5.13 -11.41
CA PHE A 239 10.23 5.71 -10.09
C PHE A 239 11.71 5.89 -9.80
N LEU A 240 12.06 7.05 -9.24
CA LEU A 240 13.35 7.34 -8.63
C LEU A 240 13.12 7.76 -7.18
N GLY A 241 13.89 7.16 -6.27
CA GLY A 241 13.82 7.45 -4.84
C GLY A 241 15.18 7.73 -4.24
N LEU A 242 15.24 8.64 -3.27
CA LEU A 242 16.42 8.89 -2.45
C LEU A 242 16.00 9.03 -0.99
N VAL A 243 16.55 8.16 -0.13
CA VAL A 243 16.31 8.20 1.32
C VAL A 243 17.63 8.42 2.03
N HIS A 244 17.73 9.49 2.82
CA HIS A 244 18.92 9.86 3.56
C HIS A 244 18.63 10.06 5.05
N ASN A 245 19.43 9.50 5.95
CA ASN A 245 19.36 9.73 7.40
C ASN A 245 20.57 10.51 7.88
N TRP A 246 20.37 11.80 8.17
CA TRP A 246 21.44 12.66 8.67
C TRP A 246 21.35 12.81 10.19
N ALA A 247 22.32 12.26 10.92
CA ALA A 247 22.47 12.53 12.35
C ALA A 247 22.87 14.00 12.58
N ILE A 248 22.08 14.75 13.35
CA ILE A 248 22.29 16.16 13.67
C ILE A 248 22.15 16.34 15.19
N GLY A 249 23.27 16.47 15.89
CA GLY A 249 23.29 16.54 17.35
C GLY A 249 22.63 15.29 17.97
N PRO A 250 21.66 15.44 18.89
CA PRO A 250 20.96 14.31 19.50
C PRO A 250 19.83 13.73 18.63
N GLY A 251 19.55 14.33 17.47
CA GLY A 251 18.46 13.94 16.59
C GLY A 251 18.92 13.37 15.25
N VAL A 252 17.95 12.96 14.45
CA VAL A 252 18.16 12.47 13.07
C VAL A 252 17.16 13.13 12.15
N LEU A 253 17.66 13.74 11.07
CA LEU A 253 16.85 14.24 9.96
C LEU A 253 16.79 13.18 8.85
N LYS A 254 15.62 12.58 8.66
CA LYS A 254 15.34 11.73 7.50
C LYS A 254 14.82 12.59 6.35
N SER A 255 15.44 12.48 5.18
CA SER A 255 14.95 13.05 3.91
C SER A 255 14.48 11.91 3.01
N ASP A 256 13.28 12.02 2.45
CA ASP A 256 12.66 11.06 1.55
C ASP A 256 12.19 11.80 0.29
N LEU A 257 12.92 11.62 -0.81
CA LEU A 257 12.66 12.26 -2.10
C LEU A 257 12.16 11.22 -3.08
N ARG A 258 11.09 11.54 -3.79
CA ARG A 258 10.44 10.63 -4.75
C ARG A 258 10.12 11.35 -6.03
N TYR A 259 10.37 10.70 -7.16
CA TYR A 259 9.95 11.13 -8.47
C TYR A 259 9.31 9.96 -9.22
N PHE A 260 8.17 10.22 -9.83
CA PHE A 260 7.45 9.32 -10.71
C PHE A 260 7.27 9.98 -12.07
N ASN A 261 7.53 9.23 -13.13
CA ASN A 261 7.16 9.56 -14.50
C ASN A 261 6.23 8.47 -15.02
N SER A 262 5.00 8.84 -15.39
CA SER A 262 3.98 7.92 -15.86
C SER A 262 3.43 8.37 -17.21
N SER A 263 3.37 7.44 -18.16
CA SER A 263 2.83 7.68 -19.50
C SER A 263 1.94 6.52 -19.93
N ASP A 264 1.17 6.74 -21.00
CA ASP A 264 0.36 5.70 -21.63
C ASP A 264 1.18 4.48 -22.09
N ASP A 265 0.50 3.34 -22.11
CA ASP A 265 0.97 2.09 -22.68
C ASP A 265 -0.19 1.38 -23.39
N GLY A 266 0.11 0.69 -24.50
CA GLY A 266 -0.87 -0.09 -25.26
C GLY A 266 -2.16 0.68 -25.61
N ALA A 267 -3.31 0.04 -25.34
CA ALA A 267 -4.63 0.57 -25.69
C ALA A 267 -4.92 1.97 -25.14
N ASN A 268 -4.43 2.35 -23.95
CA ASN A 268 -4.61 3.71 -23.42
C ASN A 268 -4.08 4.81 -24.36
N GLY A 269 -3.12 4.48 -25.21
CA GLY A 269 -2.57 5.41 -26.19
C GLY A 269 -3.48 5.71 -27.38
N HIS A 270 -4.59 4.98 -27.59
CA HIS A 270 -5.43 5.17 -28.78
C HIS A 270 -6.90 4.73 -28.65
N ASP A 271 -7.23 3.80 -27.75
CA ASP A 271 -8.59 3.36 -27.48
C ASP A 271 -9.24 4.24 -26.39
N PRO A 272 -10.30 5.00 -26.69
CA PRO A 272 -10.97 5.87 -25.72
C PRO A 272 -11.61 5.13 -24.53
N LEU A 273 -11.71 3.79 -24.60
CA LEU A 273 -12.23 2.97 -23.51
C LEU A 273 -11.18 2.69 -22.44
N TYR A 274 -9.88 2.76 -22.77
CA TYR A 274 -8.78 2.65 -21.83
C TYR A 274 -8.32 4.06 -21.46
N TYR A 275 -8.71 4.55 -20.29
CA TYR A 275 -8.44 5.94 -19.89
C TYR A 275 -8.05 6.08 -18.43
N SER A 276 -7.39 7.20 -18.12
CA SER A 276 -7.25 7.72 -16.77
C SER A 276 -8.17 8.93 -16.58
N SER A 277 -8.54 9.18 -15.33
CA SER A 277 -9.16 10.44 -14.93
C SER A 277 -8.11 11.55 -14.89
N GLY A 278 -8.52 12.78 -15.20
CA GLY A 278 -7.65 13.96 -15.17
C GLY A 278 -8.26 15.10 -15.96
N ASN A 279 -7.52 16.17 -16.20
CA ASN A 279 -7.98 17.34 -16.95
C ASN A 279 -7.30 17.43 -18.31
N TYR A 280 -8.10 17.27 -19.36
CA TYR A 280 -7.61 17.20 -20.73
C TYR A 280 -8.17 18.37 -21.53
N SER A 281 -7.28 19.23 -22.05
CA SER A 281 -7.67 20.40 -22.84
C SER A 281 -8.50 20.04 -24.09
N SER A 282 -8.31 18.83 -24.63
CA SER A 282 -9.03 18.31 -25.81
C SER A 282 -10.32 17.56 -25.49
N THR A 283 -10.56 17.20 -24.23
CA THR A 283 -11.61 16.23 -23.85
C THR A 283 -12.35 16.68 -22.60
N SER A 284 -13.55 17.25 -22.78
CA SER A 284 -14.32 17.85 -21.69
C SER A 284 -14.90 16.85 -20.68
N ASN A 285 -14.79 15.54 -20.93
CA ASN A 285 -15.32 14.48 -20.07
C ASN A 285 -14.32 14.03 -18.99
N GLY A 286 -13.11 14.60 -18.96
CA GLY A 286 -12.09 14.27 -17.97
C GLY A 286 -11.45 12.90 -18.12
N LYS A 287 -11.48 12.34 -19.33
CA LYS A 287 -10.95 11.02 -19.66
C LYS A 287 -9.91 11.15 -20.76
N GLY A 288 -8.76 10.52 -20.58
CA GLY A 288 -7.71 10.53 -21.58
C GLY A 288 -6.54 9.61 -21.26
N LYS A 289 -5.43 9.87 -21.94
CA LYS A 289 -4.18 9.13 -21.78
C LYS A 289 -3.56 9.38 -20.42
N VAL A 290 -2.83 8.40 -19.92
CA VAL A 290 -1.95 8.61 -18.77
C VAL A 290 -0.83 9.56 -19.17
N ASP A 291 -0.70 10.65 -18.42
CA ASP A 291 0.30 11.70 -18.57
C ASP A 291 0.49 12.37 -17.21
N ASN A 292 1.43 11.84 -16.42
CA ASN A 292 1.67 12.34 -15.06
C ASN A 292 3.15 12.30 -14.69
N ASN A 293 3.61 13.40 -14.09
CA ASN A 293 4.90 13.54 -13.44
C ASN A 293 4.67 13.98 -12.00
N LEU A 294 4.97 13.10 -11.04
CA LEU A 294 4.78 13.38 -9.62
C LEU A 294 6.14 13.47 -8.93
N TYR A 295 6.40 14.56 -8.23
CA TYR A 295 7.61 14.72 -7.43
C TYR A 295 7.24 15.13 -6.02
N SER A 296 7.99 14.61 -5.05
CA SER A 296 7.75 14.90 -3.65
C SER A 296 9.02 14.84 -2.80
N GLY A 297 9.00 15.59 -1.71
CA GLY A 297 9.99 15.56 -0.66
C GLY A 297 9.33 15.56 0.70
N LEU A 298 9.74 14.65 1.58
CA LEU A 298 9.31 14.58 2.96
C LEU A 298 10.54 14.59 3.87
N PHE A 299 10.54 15.51 4.84
CA PHE A 299 11.61 15.69 5.80
C PHE A 299 11.07 15.43 7.20
N LEU A 300 11.69 14.52 7.94
CA LEU A 300 11.29 14.13 9.30
C LEU A 300 12.47 14.30 10.24
N TYR A 301 12.36 15.17 11.25
CA TYR A 301 13.37 15.33 12.29
C TYR A 301 12.90 14.67 13.58
N THR A 302 13.61 13.64 14.03
CA THR A 302 13.31 12.90 15.26
C THR A 302 14.34 13.21 16.35
N VAL A 303 13.86 13.61 17.53
CA VAL A 303 14.71 13.88 18.70
C VAL A 303 13.91 13.66 19.99
N ALA A 304 14.50 12.98 20.97
CA ALA A 304 13.92 12.81 22.31
C ALA A 304 12.44 12.33 22.34
N GLY A 305 12.05 11.48 21.39
CA GLY A 305 10.67 10.96 21.27
C GLY A 305 9.75 11.80 20.40
N HIS A 306 10.10 13.05 20.11
CA HIS A 306 9.38 13.89 19.15
C HIS A 306 9.83 13.57 17.72
N THR A 307 8.88 13.56 16.79
CA THR A 307 9.16 13.61 15.35
C THR A 307 8.36 14.76 14.75
N PHE A 308 9.07 15.72 14.16
CA PHE A 308 8.49 16.83 13.40
C PHE A 308 8.66 16.53 11.92
N GLY A 309 7.65 16.84 11.10
CA GLY A 309 7.72 16.59 9.67
C GLY A 309 7.13 17.69 8.83
N GLY A 310 7.74 17.91 7.67
CA GLY A 310 7.26 18.79 6.62
C GLY A 310 7.47 18.15 5.26
N GLY A 311 6.49 18.25 4.37
CA GLY A 311 6.61 17.70 3.02
C GLY A 311 5.85 18.49 1.98
N TYR A 312 6.25 18.30 0.73
CA TYR A 312 5.63 18.92 -0.43
C TYR A 312 5.57 17.91 -1.58
N GLN A 313 4.47 17.89 -2.30
CA GLN A 313 4.23 17.04 -3.46
C GLN A 313 3.56 17.85 -4.56
N VAL A 314 3.91 17.56 -5.80
CA VAL A 314 3.26 18.13 -6.98
C VAL A 314 2.95 17.02 -7.96
N SER A 315 1.72 17.00 -8.46
CA SER A 315 1.21 16.11 -9.49
C SER A 315 0.99 16.91 -10.78
N ASN A 316 1.97 16.87 -11.68
CA ASN A 316 1.94 17.60 -12.94
C ASN A 316 1.50 16.68 -14.09
N GLY A 317 0.81 17.24 -15.08
CA GLY A 317 0.38 16.52 -16.28
C GLY A 317 -1.14 16.46 -16.37
N SER A 318 -1.62 15.97 -17.51
CA SER A 318 -3.06 15.98 -17.83
C SER A 318 -3.84 14.91 -17.05
N SER A 319 -3.19 13.84 -16.59
CA SER A 319 -3.85 12.76 -15.84
C SER A 319 -3.61 12.86 -14.34
N ASP A 320 -4.52 12.27 -13.58
CA ASP A 320 -4.25 11.88 -12.19
C ASP A 320 -3.04 10.93 -12.16
N PHE A 321 -2.38 10.86 -11.00
CA PHE A 321 -1.31 9.90 -10.76
C PHE A 321 -1.85 8.47 -10.91
N PRO A 322 -1.30 7.62 -11.77
CA PRO A 322 -1.80 6.25 -11.95
C PRO A 322 -1.22 5.29 -10.92
N TRP A 323 -2.05 4.39 -10.41
CA TRP A 323 -1.65 3.22 -9.64
C TRP A 323 -2.69 2.10 -9.80
N LEU A 324 -2.34 0.86 -9.42
CA LEU A 324 -3.27 -0.26 -9.45
C LEU A 324 -4.45 -0.02 -8.48
N ASN A 325 -5.66 0.06 -9.02
CA ASN A 325 -6.85 0.41 -8.26
C ASN A 325 -8.11 -0.24 -8.86
N GLN A 326 -8.71 -1.20 -8.15
CA GLN A 326 -9.89 -1.94 -8.59
C GLN A 326 -11.22 -1.34 -8.10
N GLY A 327 -11.18 -0.21 -7.40
CA GLY A 327 -12.38 0.47 -6.88
C GLY A 327 -12.77 0.06 -5.45
N ASP A 328 -12.15 -0.97 -4.88
CA ASP A 328 -12.41 -1.47 -3.52
C ASP A 328 -11.49 -0.88 -2.43
N GLY A 329 -10.78 0.17 -2.81
CA GLY A 329 -9.74 0.80 -2.02
C GLY A 329 -8.37 0.18 -2.23
N SER A 330 -7.38 1.06 -2.34
CA SER A 330 -6.03 0.77 -2.76
C SER A 330 -5.05 1.71 -2.05
N SER A 331 -3.77 1.41 -2.15
CA SER A 331 -2.69 2.27 -1.68
C SER A 331 -1.67 2.49 -2.77
N ASN A 332 -0.95 3.60 -2.68
CA ASN A 332 0.14 3.93 -3.57
C ASN A 332 1.36 4.39 -2.75
N TYR A 333 2.47 4.68 -3.44
CA TYR A 333 3.73 5.03 -2.79
C TYR A 333 3.98 6.55 -2.77
N THR A 334 2.92 7.37 -2.74
CA THR A 334 3.05 8.81 -2.55
C THR A 334 3.29 9.16 -1.07
N ILE A 335 3.87 10.32 -0.79
CA ILE A 335 4.03 10.78 0.60
C ILE A 335 2.69 11.28 1.18
N THR A 336 1.65 11.38 0.36
CA THR A 336 0.32 11.88 0.69
C THR A 336 -0.75 10.78 0.71
N ASP A 337 -0.35 9.49 0.66
CA ASP A 337 -1.29 8.39 0.89
C ASP A 337 -1.73 8.35 2.36
N MET A 338 -2.90 8.95 2.62
CA MET A 338 -3.45 9.17 3.97
C MET A 338 -4.70 8.32 4.23
N GLN A 339 -5.36 8.56 5.35
CA GLN A 339 -6.47 7.71 5.77
C GLN A 339 -7.63 7.70 4.77
N ILE A 340 -8.00 8.86 4.22
CA ILE A 340 -9.10 9.02 3.26
C ILE A 340 -8.51 9.25 1.85
N GLN A 341 -7.76 10.33 1.64
CA GLN A 341 -7.28 10.73 0.31
C GLN A 341 -5.85 10.30 -0.02
N LYS A 342 -5.46 10.57 -1.27
CA LYS A 342 -4.13 10.32 -1.83
C LYS A 342 -3.47 11.58 -2.42
N PHE A 343 -4.21 12.67 -2.63
CA PHE A 343 -3.70 13.96 -3.14
C PHE A 343 -2.84 13.82 -4.42
N GLY A 344 -3.34 13.03 -5.37
CA GLY A 344 -2.66 12.69 -6.62
C GLY A 344 -3.45 13.10 -7.85
N ARG A 345 -4.33 14.11 -7.75
CA ARG A 345 -5.12 14.57 -8.91
C ARG A 345 -4.26 15.34 -9.90
N ALA A 346 -4.72 15.48 -11.14
CA ALA A 346 -4.10 16.35 -12.13
C ALA A 346 -3.98 17.80 -11.60
N GLY A 347 -2.79 18.39 -11.76
CA GLY A 347 -2.47 19.75 -11.30
C GLY A 347 -2.17 19.90 -9.80
N GLU A 348 -2.55 18.92 -8.98
CA GLU A 348 -2.59 19.07 -7.54
C GLU A 348 -1.21 19.28 -6.89
N ARG A 349 -1.11 20.33 -6.08
CA ARG A 349 0.07 20.62 -5.25
C ARG A 349 -0.29 20.53 -3.79
N THR A 350 0.42 19.70 -3.05
CA THR A 350 0.09 19.37 -1.66
C THR A 350 1.26 19.59 -0.74
N TRP A 351 1.09 20.49 0.23
CA TRP A 351 1.99 20.56 1.38
C TRP A 351 1.43 19.77 2.55
N GLN A 352 2.32 19.30 3.42
CA GLN A 352 1.94 18.59 4.63
C GLN A 352 2.84 18.92 5.82
N ALA A 353 2.24 18.89 7.01
CA ALA A 353 2.92 19.02 8.29
C ALA A 353 2.59 17.79 9.16
N ARG A 354 3.60 17.27 9.87
CA ARG A 354 3.48 16.09 10.72
C ARG A 354 4.03 16.36 12.10
N TYR A 355 3.40 15.76 13.10
CA TYR A 355 3.97 15.65 14.43
C TYR A 355 3.61 14.30 15.04
N SER A 356 4.56 13.64 15.69
CA SER A 356 4.27 12.47 16.52
C SER A 356 5.16 12.43 17.76
N PHE A 357 4.71 11.73 18.78
CA PHE A 357 5.43 11.53 20.02
C PHE A 357 5.41 10.07 20.48
N ASP A 358 6.58 9.57 20.89
CA ASP A 358 6.75 8.29 21.57
C ASP A 358 6.80 8.51 23.09
N PHE A 359 5.74 8.10 23.78
CA PHE A 359 5.58 8.33 25.21
C PHE A 359 6.45 7.41 26.08
N ALA A 360 7.19 6.46 25.48
CA ALA A 360 8.25 5.75 26.20
C ALA A 360 9.27 6.73 26.83
N LYS A 361 9.48 7.89 26.20
CA LYS A 361 10.38 8.94 26.71
C LYS A 361 9.89 9.65 27.97
N VAL A 362 8.61 9.49 28.32
CA VAL A 362 8.00 10.06 29.53
C VAL A 362 7.36 8.99 30.41
N GLY A 363 7.81 7.73 30.28
CA GLY A 363 7.44 6.65 31.18
C GLY A 363 6.16 5.88 30.83
N VAL A 364 5.60 6.06 29.63
CA VAL A 364 4.43 5.30 29.15
C VAL A 364 4.84 4.48 27.91
N PRO A 365 5.65 3.43 28.06
CA PRO A 365 6.09 2.61 26.93
C PRO A 365 4.91 1.95 26.22
N GLY A 366 4.98 1.93 24.89
CA GLY A 366 3.93 1.38 24.03
C GLY A 366 2.89 2.42 23.58
N LEU A 367 2.78 3.58 24.24
CA LEU A 367 1.89 4.66 23.82
C LEU A 367 2.57 5.57 22.79
N THR A 368 1.87 5.80 21.68
CA THR A 368 2.25 6.75 20.63
C THR A 368 1.05 7.59 20.22
N ALA A 369 1.29 8.85 19.89
CA ALA A 369 0.26 9.69 19.28
C ALA A 369 0.88 10.56 18.20
N GLY A 370 0.11 10.87 17.17
CA GLY A 370 0.55 11.76 16.12
C GLY A 370 -0.59 12.35 15.32
N MET A 371 -0.24 13.39 14.58
CA MET A 371 -1.12 14.05 13.64
C MET A 371 -0.41 14.35 12.33
N VAL A 372 -1.18 14.34 11.25
CA VAL A 372 -0.77 14.84 9.94
C VAL A 372 -1.84 15.81 9.46
N TYR A 373 -1.41 16.95 8.92
CA TYR A 373 -2.27 17.87 8.17
C TYR A 373 -1.72 18.01 6.76
N LEU A 374 -2.59 17.92 5.77
CA LEU A 374 -2.28 18.09 4.35
C LEU A 374 -3.25 19.07 3.74
N ARG A 375 -2.78 19.86 2.79
CA ARG A 375 -3.62 20.74 1.98
C ARG A 375 -3.15 20.73 0.53
N GLY A 376 -4.05 20.32 -0.34
CA GLY A 376 -3.93 20.34 -1.79
C GLY A 376 -4.58 21.59 -2.38
N ASP A 377 -3.91 22.20 -3.36
CA ASP A 377 -4.46 23.26 -4.21
C ASP A 377 -4.13 23.03 -5.69
N ASP A 378 -4.62 23.93 -6.55
CA ASP A 378 -4.43 23.87 -8.01
C ASP A 378 -5.00 22.58 -8.64
N ILE A 379 -6.03 22.02 -8.02
CA ILE A 379 -6.66 20.80 -8.52
C ILE A 379 -7.43 21.17 -9.78
N ASP A 380 -7.03 20.54 -10.88
CA ASP A 380 -7.68 20.70 -12.15
C ASP A 380 -8.98 19.88 -12.17
N THR A 381 -10.11 20.56 -12.30
CA THR A 381 -11.43 19.92 -12.31
C THR A 381 -12.07 20.02 -13.69
N ASN A 382 -12.67 18.91 -14.13
CA ASN A 382 -13.42 18.88 -15.37
C ASN A 382 -14.82 19.45 -15.19
N ARG A 383 -15.39 19.89 -16.32
CA ARG A 383 -16.79 20.30 -16.38
C ARG A 383 -17.69 19.11 -16.04
N THR A 384 -18.61 19.32 -15.11
CA THR A 384 -19.71 18.38 -14.85
C THR A 384 -21.03 18.97 -15.37
N SER A 385 -22.11 18.19 -15.33
CA SER A 385 -23.45 18.71 -15.64
C SER A 385 -23.91 19.82 -14.69
N THR A 386 -23.25 19.94 -13.52
CA THR A 386 -23.64 20.85 -12.43
C THR A 386 -22.61 21.93 -12.13
N ALA A 387 -21.41 21.89 -12.72
CA ALA A 387 -20.34 22.87 -12.46
C ALA A 387 -19.40 23.07 -13.66
N ALA A 388 -18.87 24.28 -13.80
CA ALA A 388 -17.83 24.59 -14.79
C ALA A 388 -16.49 23.94 -14.41
N ALA A 389 -15.65 23.67 -15.42
CA ALA A 389 -14.25 23.32 -15.21
C ALA A 389 -13.52 24.47 -14.51
N GLY A 390 -12.57 24.16 -13.64
CA GLY A 390 -11.76 25.16 -12.95
C GLY A 390 -10.48 24.60 -12.35
N ASN A 391 -9.44 25.43 -12.32
CA ASN A 391 -8.08 25.07 -11.89
C ASN A 391 -7.76 25.72 -10.54
N ASN A 392 -8.65 25.60 -9.56
CA ASN A 392 -8.47 26.23 -8.24
C ASN A 392 -9.25 25.48 -7.14
N SER A 393 -9.61 24.23 -7.42
CA SER A 393 -10.18 23.41 -6.36
C SER A 393 -9.09 23.05 -5.35
N THR A 394 -9.51 22.88 -4.12
CA THR A 394 -8.67 22.63 -2.97
C THR A 394 -9.28 21.52 -2.14
N GLU A 395 -8.42 20.76 -1.49
CA GLU A 395 -8.82 19.85 -0.44
C GLU A 395 -7.83 19.90 0.72
N TRP A 396 -8.28 19.48 1.90
CA TRP A 396 -7.39 19.29 3.03
C TRP A 396 -7.85 18.12 3.88
N GLU A 397 -6.88 17.44 4.48
CA GLU A 397 -7.11 16.30 5.36
C GLU A 397 -6.31 16.48 6.65
N ARG A 398 -6.95 16.17 7.78
CA ARG A 398 -6.30 16.07 9.08
C ARG A 398 -6.50 14.68 9.63
N ASP A 399 -5.39 13.99 9.85
CA ASP A 399 -5.35 12.66 10.45
C ASP A 399 -4.80 12.73 11.87
N LEU A 400 -5.48 12.08 12.80
CA LEU A 400 -5.05 11.84 14.16
C LEU A 400 -4.90 10.33 14.36
N THR A 401 -3.81 9.91 14.98
CA THR A 401 -3.59 8.50 15.36
C THR A 401 -3.12 8.44 16.80
N VAL A 402 -3.78 7.60 17.59
CA VAL A 402 -3.35 7.23 18.95
C VAL A 402 -3.25 5.72 19.00
N GLY A 403 -2.08 5.20 19.35
CA GLY A 403 -1.79 3.77 19.42
C GLY A 403 -1.19 3.39 20.75
N TYR A 404 -1.63 2.27 21.33
CA TYR A 404 -1.05 1.69 22.53
C TYR A 404 -0.81 0.19 22.32
N VAL A 405 0.43 -0.26 22.47
CA VAL A 405 0.78 -1.68 22.51
C VAL A 405 1.18 -2.03 23.93
N VAL A 406 0.48 -2.98 24.55
CA VAL A 406 0.78 -3.43 25.90
C VAL A 406 2.21 -3.99 25.95
N PRO A 407 3.13 -3.39 26.72
CA PRO A 407 4.55 -3.73 26.67
C PRO A 407 4.89 -5.04 27.40
N GLU A 408 4.14 -5.38 28.45
CA GLU A 408 4.43 -6.49 29.35
C GLU A 408 3.17 -7.08 30.02
N GLY A 409 3.35 -8.18 30.75
CA GLY A 409 2.26 -8.87 31.45
C GLY A 409 1.40 -9.78 30.55
N PRO A 410 0.25 -10.27 31.06
CA PRO A 410 -0.57 -11.27 30.37
C PRO A 410 -1.16 -10.81 29.03
N LEU A 411 -1.29 -9.50 28.83
CA LEU A 411 -1.81 -8.90 27.59
C LEU A 411 -0.69 -8.34 26.70
N LYS A 412 0.58 -8.68 26.95
CA LYS A 412 1.71 -8.21 26.15
C LYS A 412 1.44 -8.42 24.65
N ASN A 413 1.70 -7.41 23.83
CA ASN A 413 1.44 -7.36 22.38
C ASN A 413 -0.03 -7.16 21.97
N VAL A 414 -0.97 -7.01 22.91
CA VAL A 414 -2.30 -6.48 22.54
C VAL A 414 -2.13 -5.02 22.13
N GLY A 415 -2.55 -4.72 20.91
CA GLY A 415 -2.53 -3.39 20.31
C GLY A 415 -3.92 -2.77 20.29
N LEU A 416 -4.00 -1.50 20.68
CA LEU A 416 -5.17 -0.65 20.56
C LEU A 416 -4.80 0.52 19.67
N MET A 417 -5.62 0.83 18.68
CA MET A 417 -5.41 1.98 17.82
C MET A 417 -6.71 2.68 17.51
N TRP A 418 -6.74 3.99 17.75
CA TRP A 418 -7.76 4.88 17.23
C TRP A 418 -7.15 5.75 16.15
N LYS A 419 -7.83 5.81 15.00
CA LYS A 419 -7.53 6.76 13.95
C LYS A 419 -8.76 7.60 13.63
N ASN A 420 -8.58 8.90 13.51
CA ASN A 420 -9.62 9.84 13.09
C ASN A 420 -9.10 10.67 11.91
N ALA A 421 -9.92 10.81 10.88
CA ALA A 421 -9.62 11.64 9.72
C ALA A 421 -10.76 12.60 9.46
N THR A 422 -10.42 13.85 9.16
CA THR A 422 -11.34 14.90 8.72
C THR A 422 -10.85 15.40 7.38
N TRP A 423 -11.60 15.11 6.33
CA TRP A 423 -11.30 15.57 4.96
C TRP A 423 -12.38 16.55 4.48
N ARG A 424 -11.93 17.66 3.92
CA ARG A 424 -12.80 18.68 3.32
C ARG A 424 -12.32 19.04 1.94
N THR A 425 -13.27 19.30 1.05
CA THR A 425 -12.98 19.65 -0.34
C THR A 425 -14.02 20.61 -0.90
N ASN A 426 -13.63 21.41 -1.88
CA ASN A 426 -14.55 22.20 -2.71
C ASN A 426 -14.65 21.66 -4.15
N ILE A 427 -14.11 20.46 -4.41
CA ILE A 427 -14.18 19.84 -5.74
C ILE A 427 -15.66 19.55 -6.07
N PRO A 428 -16.15 19.99 -7.25
CA PRO A 428 -17.55 19.79 -7.61
C PRO A 428 -17.97 18.31 -7.63
N GLY A 429 -19.14 18.02 -7.04
CA GLY A 429 -19.70 16.66 -7.02
C GLY A 429 -19.00 15.69 -6.05
N VAL A 430 -17.98 16.16 -5.33
CA VAL A 430 -17.27 15.38 -4.32
C VAL A 430 -17.73 15.80 -2.93
N ARG A 431 -17.98 14.80 -2.07
CA ARG A 431 -18.50 14.99 -0.72
C ARG A 431 -17.35 15.06 0.27
N SER A 432 -17.43 15.99 1.22
CA SER A 432 -16.50 16.01 2.35
C SER A 432 -16.74 14.80 3.26
N GLN A 433 -15.76 14.37 4.05
CA GLN A 433 -15.88 13.14 4.85
C GLN A 433 -15.21 13.25 6.21
N ASP A 434 -15.84 12.69 7.24
CA ASP A 434 -15.19 12.35 8.50
C ASP A 434 -15.11 10.83 8.63
N GLU A 435 -14.02 10.28 9.17
CA GLU A 435 -13.85 8.84 9.33
C GLU A 435 -13.18 8.49 10.67
N ASN A 436 -13.74 7.51 11.37
CA ASN A 436 -13.09 6.89 12.54
C ASN A 436 -12.77 5.43 12.27
N ARG A 437 -11.62 4.98 12.78
CA ARG A 437 -11.24 3.57 12.84
C ARG A 437 -10.84 3.22 14.26
N LEU A 438 -11.42 2.16 14.83
CA LEU A 438 -11.01 1.57 16.10
C LEU A 438 -10.53 0.16 15.83
N ILE A 439 -9.30 -0.13 16.26
CA ILE A 439 -8.61 -1.38 15.94
C ILE A 439 -8.07 -1.99 17.23
N VAL A 440 -8.45 -3.24 17.47
CA VAL A 440 -7.81 -4.08 18.49
C VAL A 440 -7.10 -5.21 17.76
N SER A 441 -5.80 -5.37 18.01
CA SER A 441 -4.99 -6.39 17.34
C SER A 441 -4.20 -7.23 18.31
N TYR A 442 -4.04 -8.52 18.00
CA TYR A 442 -3.14 -9.41 18.71
C TYR A 442 -2.52 -10.42 17.75
N SER A 443 -1.28 -10.84 18.00
CA SER A 443 -0.58 -11.83 17.18
C SER A 443 -0.05 -12.95 18.04
N ILE A 444 -0.41 -14.18 17.66
CA ILE A 444 -0.07 -15.41 18.38
C ILE A 444 0.89 -16.22 17.51
N PRO A 445 2.18 -16.38 17.90
CA PRO A 445 3.05 -17.38 17.32
C PRO A 445 2.49 -18.78 17.60
N LEU A 446 2.37 -19.62 16.58
CA LEU A 446 1.86 -20.99 16.69
C LEU A 446 2.96 -22.04 16.60
N LEU A 447 4.14 -21.66 16.10
CA LEU A 447 5.36 -22.49 15.99
C LEU A 447 6.57 -21.71 16.48
#